data_AF-A0A161RE65-F1
#
_entry.id   AF-A0A161RE65-F1
#
_cell.length_a   1.000
_cell.length_b   1.000
_cell.length_c   1.000
_cell.angle_alpha   90.00
_cell.angle_beta   90.00
_cell.angle_gamma   90.00
#
_symmetry.space_group_name_H-M   'P 1'
#
loop_
_entity.id
_entity.type
_entity.pdbx_description
1 polymer ?
#
loop_
_entity_poly.entity_id
_entity_poly.type
_entity_poly.pdbx_seq_one_letter_code
_entity_poly.pdbx_strand_id
1 'polypeptide(L)'
;MTLDTGGIVHLIPRDIDRLDAVLEQNELGRALVTTRAQTLYDLLMKPRQGGMPDEARAAARYLRGQVRPADLRRVVDTLGRANTAVRGALDEMEVRRQ
;
A
#
# COMPACT_ATOMS: atom_id res chain seq x y z
N MET A 1 17.51 -10.47 3.94
CA MET A 1 18.65 -10.20 4.83
C MET A 1 18.20 -10.49 6.25
N THR A 2 19.07 -11.00 7.11
CA THR A 2 18.76 -11.20 8.53
C THR A 2 19.50 -10.15 9.33
N LEU A 3 18.79 -9.46 10.22
CA LEU A 3 19.35 -8.48 11.14
C LEU A 3 20.04 -9.20 12.30
N ASP A 4 21.02 -8.56 12.93
CA ASP A 4 21.79 -9.15 14.04
C ASP A 4 20.89 -9.60 15.21
N THR A 5 19.72 -8.99 15.37
CA THR A 5 18.71 -9.31 16.39
C THR A 5 17.69 -10.38 15.94
N GLY A 6 17.87 -10.99 14.77
CA GLY A 6 17.05 -12.11 14.27
C GLY A 6 15.87 -11.72 13.37
N GLY A 7 15.63 -10.44 13.11
CA GLY A 7 14.59 -9.98 12.17
C GLY A 7 14.96 -10.27 10.71
N ILE A 8 13.97 -10.55 9.85
CA ILE A 8 14.19 -10.77 8.41
C ILE A 8 13.68 -9.57 7.61
N VAL A 9 14.54 -8.98 6.78
CA VAL A 9 14.19 -7.92 5.82
C VAL A 9 14.15 -8.48 4.41
N HIS A 10 13.01 -8.28 3.74
CA HIS A 10 12.83 -8.56 2.32
C HIS A 10 12.89 -7.26 1.52
N LEU A 11 14.00 -7.05 0.80
CA LEU A 11 14.19 -5.89 -0.06
C LEU A 11 13.63 -6.17 -1.45
N ILE A 12 12.84 -5.24 -1.97
CA ILE A 12 12.19 -5.37 -3.27
C ILE A 12 12.50 -4.13 -4.09
N PRO A 13 13.02 -4.27 -5.32
CA PRO A 13 13.28 -3.14 -6.19
C PRO A 13 12.02 -2.32 -6.43
N ARG A 14 12.13 -1.00 -6.26
CA ARG A 14 11.06 -0.05 -6.51
C ARG A 14 11.62 1.23 -7.12
N ASP A 15 10.88 1.76 -8.09
CA ASP A 15 11.07 3.13 -8.57
C ASP A 15 10.51 4.08 -7.52
N ILE A 16 11.39 4.78 -6.82
CA ILE A 16 11.03 5.64 -5.68
C ILE A 16 10.38 6.94 -6.16
N ASP A 17 10.75 7.45 -7.33
CA ASP A 17 10.21 8.70 -7.89
C ASP A 17 8.73 8.57 -8.27
N ARG A 18 8.27 7.32 -8.45
CA ARG A 18 6.86 6.99 -8.74
C ARG A 18 6.06 6.57 -7.51
N LEU A 19 6.69 6.47 -6.34
CA LEU A 19 6.02 6.04 -5.12
C LEU A 19 5.29 7.21 -4.48
N ASP A 20 4.00 7.06 -4.21
CA ASP A 20 3.30 8.03 -3.38
C ASP A 20 3.68 7.83 -1.90
N ALA A 21 4.60 8.68 -1.44
CA ALA A 21 5.23 8.58 -0.13
C ALA A 21 5.33 9.96 0.55
N VAL A 22 5.41 9.93 1.87
CA VAL A 22 5.57 11.10 2.73
C VAL A 22 6.77 10.91 3.64
N LEU A 23 7.46 12.00 3.96
CA LEU A 23 8.53 12.00 4.94
C LEU A 23 7.91 12.04 6.34
N GLU A 24 8.11 11.00 7.13
CA GLU A 24 7.65 10.92 8.52
C GLU A 24 8.83 10.82 9.49
N GLN A 25 8.65 11.44 10.66
CA GLN A 25 9.51 11.21 11.82
C GLN A 25 8.91 10.07 12.63
N ASN A 26 9.70 9.02 12.87
CA ASN A 26 9.34 7.91 13.74
C ASN A 26 10.47 7.59 14.72
N GLU A 27 10.31 6.53 15.51
CA GLU A 27 11.27 6.08 16.53
C GLU A 27 12.63 5.69 15.96
N LEU A 28 12.69 5.39 14.65
CA LEU A 28 13.92 5.03 13.92
C LEU A 28 14.55 6.24 13.20
N GLY A 29 13.96 7.43 13.31
CA GLY A 29 14.41 8.64 12.65
C GLY A 29 13.45 9.15 11.56
N ARG A 30 13.98 9.94 10.63
CA ARG A 30 13.21 10.39 9.45
C ARG A 30 13.25 9.33 8.37
N ALA A 31 12.08 8.91 7.89
CA ALA A 31 11.95 7.93 6.84
C ALA A 31 10.86 8.31 5.83
N LEU A 32 11.07 7.97 4.56
CA LEU A 32 9.99 7.98 3.57
C LEU A 32 9.11 6.75 3.81
N VAL A 33 7.82 6.99 4.02
CA VAL A 33 6.81 5.94 4.19
C VAL A 33 5.72 6.11 3.14
N THR A 34 5.15 5.01 2.67
CA THR A 34 4.06 5.04 1.70
C THR A 34 2.83 5.70 2.30
N THR A 35 2.12 6.52 1.51
CA THR A 35 0.82 7.04 1.95
C THR A 35 -0.16 5.89 2.24
N ARG A 36 -1.26 6.17 2.95
CA ARG A 36 -2.32 5.16 3.16
C ARG A 36 -2.87 4.63 1.83
N ALA A 37 -3.02 5.50 0.82
CA ALA A 37 -3.49 5.11 -0.51
C ALA A 37 -2.49 4.20 -1.24
N GLN A 38 -1.20 4.55 -1.20
CA GLN A 38 -0.12 3.71 -1.77
C GLN A 38 -0.04 2.36 -1.06
N THR A 39 -0.10 2.35 0.28
CA THR A 39 -0.10 1.13 1.09
C THR A 39 -1.28 0.22 0.74
N LEU A 40 -2.50 0.78 0.63
CA LEU A 40 -3.69 0.04 0.22
C LEU A 40 -3.50 -0.57 -1.18
N TYR A 41 -2.99 0.21 -2.13
CA TYR A 41 -2.68 -0.26 -3.48
C TYR A 41 -1.69 -1.44 -3.46
N ASP A 42 -0.58 -1.33 -2.72
CA ASP A 42 0.46 -2.35 -2.68
C ASP A 42 -0.05 -3.67 -2.06
N LEU A 43 -0.83 -3.59 -0.97
CA LEU A 43 -1.45 -4.75 -0.32
C LEU A 43 -2.42 -5.49 -1.27
N LEU A 44 -3.20 -4.76 -2.07
CA LEU A 44 -4.12 -5.33 -3.05
C LEU A 44 -3.41 -5.88 -4.29
N MET A 45 -2.36 -5.20 -4.74
CA MET A 45 -1.58 -5.63 -5.91
C MET A 45 -0.76 -6.88 -5.63
N LYS A 46 -0.15 -6.97 -4.44
CA LYS A 46 0.82 -8.01 -4.09
C LYS A 46 0.61 -8.53 -2.66
N PRO A 47 -0.53 -9.17 -2.35
CA PRO A 47 -0.84 -9.60 -0.99
C PRO A 47 0.16 -10.60 -0.40
N ARG A 48 0.87 -11.37 -1.25
CA ARG A 48 1.87 -12.35 -0.80
C ARG A 48 3.26 -11.76 -0.54
N GLN A 49 3.47 -10.46 -0.80
CA GLN A 49 4.81 -9.86 -0.79
C GLN A 49 5.51 -9.96 0.58
N GLY A 50 4.74 -9.87 1.67
CA GLY A 50 5.24 -10.03 3.04
C GLY A 50 5.10 -11.44 3.61
N GLY A 51 4.75 -12.45 2.80
CA GLY A 51 4.54 -13.83 3.27
C GLY A 51 3.25 -14.07 4.06
N MET A 52 2.45 -13.03 4.32
CA MET A 52 1.26 -13.05 5.17
C MET A 52 0.02 -12.55 4.38
N PRO A 53 -0.51 -13.36 3.43
CA PRO A 53 -1.52 -12.89 2.49
C PRO A 53 -2.89 -12.62 3.11
N ASP A 54 -3.25 -13.29 4.20
CA ASP A 54 -4.54 -13.09 4.85
C ASP A 54 -4.54 -11.82 5.69
N GLU A 55 -3.44 -11.53 6.37
CA GLU A 55 -3.16 -10.29 7.08
C GLU A 55 -3.09 -9.11 6.10
N ALA A 56 -2.46 -9.28 4.94
CA ALA A 56 -2.43 -8.25 3.91
C ALA A 56 -3.85 -7.89 3.43
N ARG A 57 -4.72 -8.89 3.23
CA ARG A 57 -6.13 -8.68 2.88
C ARG A 57 -6.91 -8.03 4.02
N ALA A 58 -6.68 -8.44 5.26
CA ALA A 58 -7.32 -7.85 6.43
C ALA A 58 -6.94 -6.37 6.59
N ALA A 59 -5.64 -6.05 6.48
CA ALA A 59 -5.13 -4.69 6.51
C ALA A 59 -5.70 -3.84 5.36
N ALA A 60 -5.78 -4.38 4.15
CA ALA A 60 -6.38 -3.69 3.01
C ALA A 60 -7.87 -3.37 3.25
N ARG A 61 -8.64 -4.30 3.83
CA ARG A 61 -10.04 -4.03 4.21
C ARG A 61 -10.16 -2.92 5.26
N TYR A 62 -9.30 -2.94 6.28
CA TYR A 62 -9.28 -1.91 7.32
C TYR A 62 -8.89 -0.53 6.78
N LEU A 63 -7.84 -0.46 5.95
CA LEU A 63 -7.36 0.78 5.35
C LEU A 63 -8.36 1.40 4.37
N ARG A 64 -9.20 0.58 3.72
CA ARG A 64 -10.21 1.06 2.77
C ARG A 64 -11.14 2.12 3.37
N GLY A 65 -11.50 1.99 4.64
CA GLY A 65 -12.34 2.97 5.34
C GLY A 65 -11.65 4.32 5.64
N GLN A 66 -10.33 4.41 5.45
CA GLN A 66 -9.52 5.57 5.78
C GLN A 66 -8.96 6.29 4.55
N VAL A 67 -9.15 5.73 3.36
CA VAL A 67 -8.61 6.25 2.09
C VAL A 67 -9.75 6.83 1.27
N ARG A 68 -9.56 8.04 0.73
CA ARG A 68 -10.54 8.61 -0.21
C ARG A 68 -10.39 7.91 -1.58
N PRO A 69 -11.48 7.60 -2.30
CA PRO A 69 -11.39 6.94 -3.61
C PRO A 69 -10.48 7.71 -4.59
N ALA A 70 -10.56 9.04 -4.60
CA ALA A 70 -9.73 9.90 -5.44
C ALA A 70 -8.22 9.77 -5.16
N ASP A 71 -7.82 9.47 -3.92
CA ASP A 71 -6.39 9.28 -3.59
C ASP A 71 -5.90 7.92 -4.12
N LEU A 72 -6.70 6.86 -3.97
CA LEU A 72 -6.36 5.55 -4.54
C LEU A 72 -6.34 5.60 -6.08
N ARG A 73 -7.27 6.35 -6.69
CA ARG A 73 -7.31 6.58 -8.15
C ARG A 73 -6.01 7.21 -8.65
N ARG A 74 -5.55 8.27 -7.97
CA ARG A 74 -4.27 8.94 -8.30
C ARG A 74 -3.10 7.97 -8.30
N VAL A 75 -3.00 7.08 -7.30
CA VAL A 75 -1.95 6.06 -7.25
C VAL A 75 -2.03 5.11 -8.44
N VAL A 76 -3.23 4.65 -8.80
CA VAL A 76 -3.45 3.79 -9.97
C VAL A 76 -2.99 4.47 -11.26
N ASP A 77 -3.35 5.74 -11.44
CA ASP A 77 -3.00 6.52 -12.64
C ASP A 77 -1.47 6.72 -12.73
N THR A 78 -0.81 7.08 -11.63
CA THR A 78 0.66 7.23 -11.56
C THR A 78 1.40 5.93 -11.86
N LEU A 79 0.91 4.79 -11.34
CA LEU A 79 1.55 3.49 -11.52
C LEU A 79 1.17 2.80 -12.83
N GLY A 80 0.10 3.26 -13.49
CA GLY A 80 -0.35 2.83 -14.82
C GLY A 80 -0.91 1.39 -14.87
N ARG A 81 -1.21 0.78 -13.72
CA ARG A 81 -1.73 -0.59 -13.65
C ARG A 81 -2.58 -0.83 -12.42
N ALA A 82 -3.61 -1.67 -12.56
CA ALA A 82 -4.45 -2.15 -11.47
C ALA A 82 -4.92 -3.58 -11.77
N ASN A 83 -4.84 -4.47 -10.78
CA ASN A 83 -5.45 -5.80 -10.87
C ASN A 83 -6.94 -5.74 -10.51
N THR A 84 -7.64 -6.87 -10.62
CA THR A 84 -9.08 -6.97 -10.29
C THR A 84 -9.40 -6.54 -8.85
N ALA A 85 -8.52 -6.83 -7.90
CA ALA A 85 -8.73 -6.47 -6.49
C ALA A 85 -8.66 -4.96 -6.26
N VAL A 86 -7.73 -4.26 -6.92
CA VAL A 86 -7.63 -2.79 -6.87
C VAL A 86 -8.84 -2.15 -7.53
N ARG A 87 -9.25 -2.63 -8.72
CA ARG A 87 -10.43 -2.10 -9.43
C ARG A 87 -11.71 -2.29 -8.60
N GLY A 88 -11.95 -3.50 -8.10
CA GLY A 88 -13.11 -3.77 -7.25
C GLY A 88 -13.11 -2.94 -5.96
N ALA A 89 -11.94 -2.70 -5.35
CA ALA A 89 -11.85 -1.81 -4.20
C ALA A 89 -12.24 -0.37 -4.54
N LEU A 90 -11.77 0.18 -5.67
CA LEU A 90 -12.14 1.52 -6.14
C LEU A 90 -13.65 1.62 -6.38
N ASP A 91 -14.22 0.68 -7.12
CA ASP A 91 -15.65 0.65 -7.45
C ASP A 91 -16.51 0.64 -6.17
N GLU A 92 -16.18 -0.24 -5.22
CA GLU A 92 -16.87 -0.29 -3.93
C GLU A 92 -16.76 1.01 -3.12
N MET A 93 -15.59 1.66 -3.14
CA MET A 93 -15.36 2.91 -2.42
C MET A 93 -16.15 4.07 -3.03
N GLU A 94 -16.34 4.09 -4.35
CA GLU A 94 -17.10 5.11 -5.06
C GLU A 94 -18.61 4.96 -4.87
N VAL A 95 -19.11 3.72 -4.80
CA VAL A 95 -20.51 3.43 -4.52
C VAL A 95 -20.90 3.85 -3.10
N ARG A 96 -20.05 3.61 -2.08
CA ARG A 96 -20.34 3.95 -0.67
C ARG A 96 -20.40 5.45 -0.38
N ARG A 97 -19.97 6.30 -1.31
CA ARG A 97 -19.95 7.77 -1.16
C ARG A 97 -21.14 8.47 -1.79
N GLN A 98 -21.98 7.74 -2.52
CA GLN A 98 -23.27 8.17 -3.05
C GLN A 98 -24.36 7.80 -2.05
#